data_AF-A0A1B6KBU4-F1
#
_entry.id   AF-A0A1B6KBU4-F1
#
_cell.length_a   1.000
_cell.length_b   1.000
_cell.length_c   1.000
_cell.angle_alpha   90.00
_cell.angle_beta   90.00
_cell.angle_gamma   90.00
#
_symmetry.space_group_name_H-M   'P 1'
#
loop_
_entity.id
_entity.type
_entity.pdbx_description
1 polymer ?
#
loop_
_entity_poly.entity_id
_entity_poly.type
_entity_poly.pdbx_seq_one_letter_code
_entity_poly.pdbx_strand_id
1 'polypeptide(L)'
;MNKSVRVSNCILRNVIKSSAVNCIRLASHTRLLEVGRLITPKVSGDYNTGQLFLHKLFGYRGVILFSWPARVYNRNELDRRRSEPEDQDRPLDSDKEEVKGEEHTFYNALVDTRDAPFIRAQTEAVTFLGHLESNHNLFAIPGLDYVAHKHVLPYSATQGQPLRHELLDKFLDYNPDKDPQFSAKDTLLIWQKRNHPWLQLSDVHTETTEDVRVTAIPFYMGCRDSQTHWWRYRICLENLGE
;
A
#
# COMPACT_ATOMS: atom_id res chain seq x y z
N MET A 1 -18.14 70.62 16.41
CA MET A 1 -17.02 69.92 17.09
C MET A 1 -17.38 68.46 17.24
N ASN A 2 -16.37 67.60 17.06
CA ASN A 2 -16.24 66.22 17.51
C ASN A 2 -17.07 65.09 16.85
N LYS A 3 -16.30 64.26 16.12
CA LYS A 3 -16.53 62.85 15.85
C LYS A 3 -16.64 62.07 17.18
N SER A 4 -17.49 61.05 17.21
CA SER A 4 -17.20 59.79 17.90
C SER A 4 -17.93 58.65 17.19
N VAL A 5 -17.33 57.48 17.26
CA VAL A 5 -17.42 56.34 16.35
C VAL A 5 -17.62 55.07 17.18
N ARG A 6 -18.34 54.07 16.62
CA ARG A 6 -18.27 52.60 16.90
C ARG A 6 -18.96 52.08 18.18
N VAL A 7 -19.49 50.85 18.30
CA VAL A 7 -19.79 49.68 17.42
C VAL A 7 -20.96 48.90 18.07
N SER A 8 -21.60 48.02 17.29
CA SER A 8 -22.10 46.68 17.68
C SER A 8 -23.55 46.56 18.16
N ASN A 9 -24.40 45.93 17.33
CA ASN A 9 -24.58 44.48 17.47
C ASN A 9 -25.24 43.86 16.24
N CYS A 10 -24.77 42.65 15.98
CA CYS A 10 -25.14 41.73 14.93
C CYS A 10 -26.60 41.27 15.07
N ILE A 11 -27.24 40.91 13.95
CA ILE A 11 -27.85 39.59 13.74
C ILE A 11 -28.08 39.45 12.23
N LEU A 12 -27.32 38.51 11.65
CA LEU A 12 -27.51 37.97 10.31
C LEU A 12 -28.82 37.18 10.25
N ARG A 13 -29.57 37.34 9.17
CA ARG A 13 -30.29 36.26 8.47
C ARG A 13 -30.86 36.79 7.16
N ASN A 14 -30.31 36.30 6.05
CA ASN A 14 -30.99 35.98 4.78
C ASN A 14 -30.08 36.25 3.58
N VAL A 15 -29.36 35.22 3.12
CA VAL A 15 -29.17 34.99 1.67
C VAL A 15 -28.90 33.49 1.45
N ILE A 16 -29.93 32.71 1.14
CA ILE A 16 -29.75 31.51 0.31
C ILE A 16 -30.25 31.90 -1.08
N LYS A 17 -29.34 32.43 -1.90
CA LYS A 17 -29.52 32.52 -3.34
C LYS A 17 -28.68 31.43 -3.97
N SER A 18 -29.39 30.43 -4.47
CA SER A 18 -29.00 29.48 -5.52
C SER A 18 -27.71 29.85 -6.26
N SER A 19 -26.61 29.17 -5.93
CA SER A 19 -25.34 29.20 -6.67
C SER A 19 -25.04 27.90 -7.41
N ALA A 20 -26.03 27.01 -7.58
CA ALA A 20 -25.90 25.75 -8.32
C ALA A 20 -25.70 25.92 -9.85
N VAL A 21 -25.53 27.14 -10.35
CA VAL A 21 -25.43 27.42 -11.80
C VAL A 21 -24.03 27.91 -12.23
N ASN A 22 -23.08 28.08 -11.31
CA ASN A 22 -21.73 28.58 -11.65
C ASN A 22 -20.60 27.53 -11.64
N CYS A 23 -20.86 26.24 -11.41
CA CYS A 23 -19.80 25.22 -11.46
C CYS A 23 -19.57 24.57 -12.84
N ILE A 24 -20.21 25.03 -13.92
CA ILE A 24 -20.07 24.40 -15.25
C ILE A 24 -19.08 25.16 -16.16
N ARG A 25 -18.43 26.24 -15.71
CA ARG A 25 -17.57 27.08 -16.57
C ARG A 25 -16.07 27.11 -16.24
N LEU A 26 -15.54 26.03 -15.69
CA LEU A 26 -14.09 25.79 -15.61
C LEU A 26 -13.78 24.29 -15.82
N ALA A 27 -14.38 23.68 -16.84
CA ALA A 27 -13.80 22.46 -17.41
C ALA A 27 -12.54 22.88 -18.18
N SER A 28 -11.44 23.10 -17.46
CA SER A 28 -10.12 23.04 -18.08
C SER A 28 -10.08 21.70 -18.82
N HIS A 29 -9.70 21.73 -20.10
CA HIS A 29 -9.55 20.52 -20.87
C HIS A 29 -8.52 19.64 -20.12
N THR A 30 -8.99 18.58 -19.47
CA THR A 30 -8.10 17.65 -18.76
C THR A 30 -7.38 16.86 -19.84
N ARG A 31 -6.22 17.35 -20.25
CA ARG A 31 -5.38 16.66 -21.23
C ARG A 31 -4.79 15.44 -20.54
N LEU A 32 -5.25 14.25 -20.92
CA LEU A 32 -4.66 13.00 -20.48
C LEU A 32 -3.21 12.95 -20.96
N LEU A 33 -2.30 12.62 -20.05
CA LEU A 33 -0.90 12.41 -20.34
C LEU A 33 -0.64 10.91 -20.43
N GLU A 34 -0.11 10.45 -21.55
CA GLU A 34 0.39 9.07 -21.65
C GLU A 34 1.63 8.93 -20.76
N VAL A 35 1.57 8.01 -19.79
CA VAL A 35 2.66 7.71 -18.87
C VAL A 35 3.43 6.44 -19.26
N GLY A 36 2.80 5.54 -20.02
CA GLY A 36 3.35 4.26 -20.37
C GLY A 36 2.35 3.31 -21.02
N ARG A 37 2.79 2.09 -21.31
CA ARG A 37 1.98 1.03 -21.90
C ARG A 37 1.87 -0.16 -20.95
N LEU A 38 0.63 -0.60 -20.68
CA LEU A 38 0.40 -1.77 -19.85
C LEU A 38 1.05 -3.02 -20.47
N ILE A 39 1.63 -3.82 -19.60
CA ILE A 39 2.20 -5.13 -19.89
C ILE A 39 1.23 -6.18 -19.34
N THR A 40 1.18 -7.35 -19.97
CA THR A 40 0.39 -8.48 -19.46
C THR A 40 0.87 -8.86 -18.05
N PRO A 41 -0.01 -8.88 -17.04
CA PRO A 41 0.36 -9.34 -15.71
C PRO A 41 0.92 -10.77 -15.75
N LYS A 42 2.00 -11.02 -15.01
CA LYS A 42 2.58 -12.36 -14.88
C LYS A 42 1.59 -13.28 -14.14
N VAL A 43 1.43 -14.50 -14.65
CA VAL A 43 0.70 -15.58 -13.98
C VAL A 43 1.65 -16.45 -13.14
N SER A 44 2.92 -16.52 -13.56
CA SER A 44 3.98 -17.27 -12.91
C SER A 44 5.27 -16.45 -12.87
N GLY A 45 6.04 -16.63 -11.80
CA GLY A 45 7.31 -15.95 -11.56
C GLY A 45 7.15 -14.51 -11.05
N ASP A 46 8.25 -13.97 -10.54
CA ASP A 46 8.26 -12.67 -9.89
C ASP A 46 8.51 -11.52 -10.87
N TYR A 47 8.05 -10.32 -10.50
CA TYR A 47 8.52 -9.08 -11.12
C TYR A 47 9.92 -8.72 -10.62
N ASN A 48 10.74 -8.22 -11.54
CA ASN A 48 12.10 -7.80 -11.22
C ASN A 48 12.10 -6.43 -10.52
N THR A 49 13.17 -6.16 -9.77
CA THR A 49 13.50 -4.81 -9.32
C THR A 49 13.44 -3.82 -10.48
N GLY A 50 12.85 -2.66 -10.25
CA GLY A 50 12.71 -1.62 -11.28
C GLY A 50 11.44 -1.73 -12.12
N GLN A 51 10.65 -2.79 -11.97
CA GLN A 51 9.37 -2.92 -12.65
C GLN A 51 8.41 -1.81 -12.22
N LEU A 52 7.98 -0.99 -13.17
CA LEU A 52 6.93 0.01 -12.96
C LEU A 52 5.55 -0.66 -12.96
N PHE A 53 4.64 -0.17 -12.13
CA PHE A 53 3.29 -0.69 -12.04
C PHE A 53 2.26 0.36 -11.63
N LEU A 54 1.00 0.09 -11.95
CA LEU A 54 -0.16 0.73 -11.34
C LEU A 54 -0.75 -0.23 -10.29
N HIS A 55 -1.06 0.27 -9.09
CA HIS A 55 -1.70 -0.56 -8.08
C HIS A 55 -3.16 -0.80 -8.46
N LYS A 56 -3.58 -2.07 -8.62
CA LYS A 56 -4.92 -2.45 -9.10
C LYS A 56 -6.07 -1.85 -8.30
N LEU A 57 -5.94 -1.79 -6.97
CA LEU A 57 -6.97 -1.25 -6.08
C LEU A 57 -6.91 0.27 -5.90
N PHE A 58 -5.71 0.81 -5.61
CA PHE A 58 -5.53 2.22 -5.25
C PHE A 58 -5.15 3.14 -6.41
N GLY A 59 -4.87 2.60 -7.59
CA GLY A 59 -4.61 3.36 -8.82
C GLY A 59 -3.30 4.15 -8.85
N TYR A 60 -2.46 4.09 -7.82
CA TYR A 60 -1.20 4.83 -7.78
C TYR A 60 -0.12 4.18 -8.67
N ARG A 61 0.83 4.99 -9.15
CA ARG A 61 2.05 4.52 -9.81
C ARG A 61 3.10 4.14 -8.79
N GLY A 62 3.80 3.06 -9.04
CA GLY A 62 4.94 2.65 -8.23
C GLY A 62 6.04 1.96 -9.02
N VAL A 63 7.15 1.71 -8.33
CA VAL A 63 8.25 0.88 -8.82
C VAL A 63 8.57 -0.19 -7.79
N ILE A 64 8.77 -1.43 -8.25
CA ILE A 64 9.13 -2.56 -7.41
C ILE A 64 10.60 -2.46 -7.01
N LEU A 65 10.87 -2.66 -5.72
CA LEU A 65 12.22 -2.70 -5.16
C LEU A 65 12.74 -4.14 -5.05
N PHE A 66 12.00 -5.01 -4.37
CA PHE A 66 12.33 -6.44 -4.23
C PHE A 66 11.09 -7.24 -3.83
N SER A 67 11.10 -8.54 -4.10
CA SER A 67 10.07 -9.47 -3.65
C SER A 67 10.41 -10.09 -2.29
N TRP A 68 9.37 -10.56 -1.59
CA TRP A 68 9.50 -11.54 -0.52
C TRP A 68 8.28 -12.49 -0.53
N PRO A 69 8.47 -13.76 -0.16
CA PRO A 69 7.35 -14.68 0.06
C PRO A 69 6.69 -14.39 1.41
N ALA A 70 5.37 -14.26 1.42
CA ALA A 70 4.58 -14.15 2.64
C ALA A 70 3.59 -15.30 2.73
N ARG A 71 3.38 -15.82 3.94
CA ARG A 71 2.36 -16.84 4.17
C ARG A 71 1.01 -16.18 4.34
N VAL A 72 0.03 -16.58 3.53
CA VAL A 72 -1.33 -16.06 3.52
C VAL A 72 -2.28 -17.08 4.10
N TYR A 73 -3.01 -16.69 5.14
CA TYR A 73 -4.05 -17.49 5.77
C TYR A 73 -5.41 -16.94 5.35
N ASN A 74 -6.11 -17.69 4.50
CA ASN A 74 -7.45 -17.35 4.04
C ASN A 74 -8.50 -18.13 4.83
N ARG A 75 -9.20 -17.46 5.74
CA ARG A 75 -10.20 -18.11 6.60
C ARG A 75 -11.39 -18.66 5.81
N ASN A 76 -11.74 -18.02 4.70
CA ASN A 76 -12.87 -18.45 3.87
C ASN A 76 -12.64 -19.82 3.21
N GLU A 77 -11.40 -20.23 2.99
CA GLU A 77 -11.08 -21.55 2.44
C GLU A 77 -11.32 -22.67 3.46
N LEU A 78 -11.14 -22.37 4.75
CA LEU A 78 -11.47 -23.29 5.83
C LEU A 78 -12.98 -23.52 5.91
N ASP A 79 -13.77 -22.45 5.83
CA ASP A 79 -15.24 -22.53 5.89
C ASP A 79 -15.81 -23.33 4.71
N ARG A 80 -15.22 -23.18 3.51
CA ARG A 80 -15.57 -24.01 2.35
C ARG A 80 -15.30 -25.49 2.57
N ARG A 81 -14.14 -25.85 3.13
CA ARG A 81 -13.78 -27.25 3.41
C ARG A 81 -14.69 -27.89 4.46
N ARG A 82 -15.13 -27.13 5.47
CA ARG A 82 -16.10 -27.61 6.47
C ARG A 82 -17.52 -27.80 5.91
N SER A 83 -17.83 -27.15 4.79
CA SER A 83 -19.13 -27.25 4.14
C SER A 83 -19.23 -28.47 3.20
N GLU A 84 -18.11 -29.12 2.88
CA GLU A 84 -18.08 -30.34 2.07
C GLU A 84 -18.46 -31.56 2.91
N PRO A 85 -19.28 -32.49 2.40
CA PRO A 85 -19.69 -33.67 3.15
C PRO A 85 -18.47 -34.51 3.54
N GLU A 86 -18.38 -34.86 4.83
CA GLU A 86 -17.28 -35.65 5.37
C GLU A 86 -17.27 -37.08 4.79
N ASP A 87 -16.19 -37.46 4.10
CA ASP A 87 -15.89 -38.89 3.88
C ASP A 87 -15.63 -39.55 5.25
N GLN A 88 -16.32 -40.68 5.48
CA GLN A 88 -16.44 -41.37 6.79
C GLN A 88 -15.15 -42.01 7.33
N ASP A 89 -14.00 -41.78 6.69
CA ASP A 89 -12.71 -42.40 7.03
C ASP A 89 -11.66 -41.43 7.62
N ARG A 90 -12.04 -40.19 7.97
CA ARG A 90 -11.10 -39.26 8.62
C ARG A 90 -11.01 -39.50 10.14
N PRO A 91 -9.79 -39.66 10.72
CA PRO A 91 -9.64 -39.83 12.16
C PRO A 91 -10.18 -38.61 12.91
N LEU A 92 -10.97 -38.86 13.94
CA LEU A 92 -11.44 -37.89 14.93
C LEU A 92 -10.25 -37.35 15.74
N ASP A 93 -9.53 -36.38 15.19
CA ASP A 93 -8.64 -35.51 15.98
C ASP A 93 -9.26 -34.11 16.00
N SER A 94 -10.24 -33.97 16.89
CA SER A 94 -10.94 -32.73 17.17
C SER A 94 -10.05 -31.84 18.03
N ASP A 95 -9.08 -31.16 17.42
CA ASP A 95 -8.46 -29.98 18.03
C ASP A 95 -7.90 -29.05 16.94
N LYS A 96 -8.68 -28.00 16.64
CA LYS A 96 -8.31 -26.84 15.82
C LYS A 96 -7.72 -27.18 14.45
N GLU A 97 -8.57 -27.40 13.44
CA GLU A 97 -8.14 -27.23 12.04
C GLU A 97 -7.61 -25.80 11.84
N GLU A 98 -6.30 -25.63 11.94
CA GLU A 98 -5.62 -24.39 11.61
C GLU A 98 -5.67 -24.18 10.09
N VAL A 99 -5.92 -22.95 9.65
CA VAL A 99 -5.88 -22.59 8.23
C VAL A 99 -4.47 -22.89 7.71
N LYS A 100 -4.35 -23.77 6.71
CA LYS A 100 -3.06 -24.03 6.08
C LYS A 100 -2.64 -22.79 5.28
N GLY A 101 -1.61 -22.09 5.75
CA GLY A 101 -1.13 -20.89 5.07
C GLY A 101 -0.46 -21.21 3.73
N GLU A 102 -0.88 -20.51 2.68
CA GLU A 102 -0.33 -20.61 1.32
C GLU A 102 0.76 -19.55 1.11
N GLU A 103 1.81 -19.87 0.35
CA GLU A 103 2.88 -18.92 0.06
C GLU A 103 2.50 -18.04 -1.14
N HIS A 104 2.50 -16.73 -0.95
CA HIS A 104 2.27 -15.75 -2.01
C HIS A 104 3.41 -14.73 -2.08
N THR A 105 3.74 -14.28 -3.29
CA THR A 105 4.72 -13.21 -3.48
C THR A 105 4.12 -11.83 -3.14
N PHE A 106 4.86 -11.08 -2.33
CA PHE A 106 4.67 -9.66 -2.07
C PHE A 106 5.90 -8.86 -2.50
N TYR A 107 5.71 -7.56 -2.67
CA TYR A 107 6.74 -6.64 -3.14
C TYR A 107 6.86 -5.43 -2.23
N ASN A 108 8.09 -5.01 -2.00
CA ASN A 108 8.35 -3.67 -1.46
C ASN A 108 8.41 -2.72 -2.64
N ALA A 109 7.73 -1.58 -2.53
CA ALA A 109 7.59 -0.65 -3.64
C ALA A 109 7.74 0.80 -3.19
N LEU A 110 8.23 1.65 -4.09
CA LEU A 110 8.12 3.10 -3.94
C LEU A 110 6.88 3.59 -4.67
N VAL A 111 6.13 4.49 -4.03
CA VAL A 111 4.92 5.13 -4.54
C VAL A 111 5.27 6.48 -5.15
N ASP A 112 4.73 6.80 -6.32
CA ASP A 112 4.91 8.13 -6.91
C ASP A 112 4.32 9.21 -6.01
N THR A 113 5.16 10.17 -5.60
CA THR A 113 4.77 11.28 -4.73
C THR A 113 3.67 12.16 -5.33
N ARG A 114 3.52 12.17 -6.66
CA ARG A 114 2.43 12.90 -7.36
C ARG A 114 1.07 12.25 -7.12
N ASP A 115 1.03 10.96 -6.82
CA ASP A 115 -0.20 10.21 -6.59
C ASP A 115 -0.60 10.20 -5.11
N ALA A 116 0.35 10.45 -4.20
CA ALA A 116 0.13 10.43 -2.75
C ALA A 116 -1.11 11.22 -2.27
N PRO A 117 -1.40 12.45 -2.76
CA PRO A 117 -2.59 13.20 -2.34
C PRO A 117 -3.92 12.54 -2.72
N PHE A 118 -3.93 11.63 -3.68
CA PHE A 118 -5.12 10.96 -4.20
C PHE A 118 -5.32 9.56 -3.60
N ILE A 119 -4.33 9.06 -2.87
CA ILE A 119 -4.42 7.78 -2.17
C ILE A 119 -5.15 8.03 -0.85
N ARG A 120 -6.34 7.47 -0.71
CA ARG A 120 -7.20 7.66 0.48
C ARG A 120 -6.65 7.00 1.76
N ALA A 121 -5.52 6.30 1.67
CA ALA A 121 -4.86 5.58 2.76
C ALA A 121 -3.40 6.06 2.91
N GLN A 122 -2.87 6.02 4.14
CA GLN A 122 -1.46 6.35 4.39
C GLN A 122 -0.56 5.30 3.72
N THR A 123 0.36 5.75 2.86
CA THR A 123 1.32 4.89 2.15
C THR A 123 2.64 4.71 2.90
N GLU A 124 2.70 5.03 4.19
CA GLU A 124 3.94 4.92 4.96
C GLU A 124 4.09 3.50 5.48
N ALA A 125 4.28 2.53 4.60
CA ALA A 125 4.35 1.12 4.95
C ALA A 125 5.72 0.68 5.48
N VAL A 126 6.70 1.55 5.72
CA VAL A 126 7.86 1.15 6.53
C VAL A 126 8.00 2.06 7.72
N THR A 127 8.08 1.46 8.91
CA THR A 127 8.24 2.19 10.15
C THR A 127 9.19 1.45 11.10
N PHE A 128 10.06 2.18 11.80
CA PHE A 128 11.01 1.64 12.77
C PHE A 128 11.05 2.50 14.04
N LEU A 129 11.44 1.87 15.13
CA LEU A 129 11.63 2.54 16.41
C LEU A 129 13.00 3.26 16.45
N GLY A 130 13.02 4.52 16.86
CA GLY A 130 14.24 5.26 17.10
C GLY A 130 15.10 4.68 18.23
N HIS A 131 16.42 4.72 18.08
CA HIS A 131 17.38 4.17 19.07
C HIS A 131 17.81 5.17 20.16
N LEU A 132 17.32 6.42 20.15
CA LEU A 132 17.73 7.41 21.14
C LEU A 132 17.02 7.18 22.47
N GLU A 133 17.79 6.96 23.54
CA GLU A 133 17.36 6.57 24.89
C GLU A 133 16.24 7.46 25.48
N SER A 134 16.11 8.71 25.02
CA SER A 134 15.13 9.68 25.52
C SER A 134 13.99 10.05 24.57
N ASN A 135 14.05 9.70 23.28
CA ASN A 135 13.05 10.12 22.30
C ASN A 135 12.23 8.93 21.76
N HIS A 136 10.94 8.95 22.06
CA HIS A 136 9.91 7.98 21.65
C HIS A 136 9.56 8.06 20.15
N ASN A 137 10.50 8.45 19.30
CA ASN A 137 10.20 8.80 17.92
C ASN A 137 10.04 7.55 17.07
N LEU A 138 8.83 7.39 16.56
CA LEU A 138 8.49 6.51 15.47
C LEU A 138 9.03 7.13 14.18
N PHE A 139 9.85 6.41 13.43
CA PHE A 139 10.32 6.86 12.13
C PHE A 139 9.61 6.08 11.04
N ALA A 140 8.82 6.77 10.23
CA ALA A 140 8.23 6.22 9.03
C ALA A 140 9.05 6.66 7.81
N ILE A 141 9.08 5.82 6.77
CA ILE A 141 9.59 6.22 5.47
C ILE A 141 8.39 6.52 4.58
N PRO A 142 8.16 7.80 4.23
CA PRO A 142 7.08 8.17 3.34
C PRO A 142 7.25 7.52 1.95
N GLY A 143 6.14 7.06 1.39
CA GLY A 143 6.07 6.55 0.03
C GLY A 143 6.61 5.12 -0.17
N LEU A 144 7.00 4.39 0.88
CA LEU A 144 7.24 2.95 0.78
C LEU A 144 5.96 2.15 1.03
N ASP A 145 5.56 1.27 0.12
CA ASP A 145 4.40 0.38 0.28
C ASP A 145 4.76 -1.11 0.15
N TYR A 146 3.81 -1.95 0.54
CA TYR A 146 3.82 -3.40 0.42
C TYR A 146 2.68 -3.86 -0.48
N VAL A 147 3.03 -4.50 -1.60
CA VAL A 147 2.07 -4.78 -2.68
C VAL A 147 2.03 -6.28 -2.95
N ALA A 148 0.83 -6.86 -2.91
CA ALA A 148 0.63 -8.26 -3.29
C ALA A 148 0.81 -8.42 -4.81
N HIS A 149 1.34 -9.55 -5.27
CA HIS A 149 1.51 -9.83 -6.70
C HIS A 149 0.24 -9.60 -7.53
N LYS A 150 -0.92 -10.06 -7.03
CA LYS A 150 -2.22 -9.90 -7.68
C LYS A 150 -2.68 -8.44 -7.86
N HIS A 151 -2.04 -7.48 -7.19
CA HIS A 151 -2.37 -6.06 -7.27
C HIS A 151 -1.40 -5.26 -8.16
N VAL A 152 -0.42 -5.92 -8.78
CA VAL A 152 0.53 -5.27 -9.68
C VAL A 152 -0.04 -5.28 -11.11
N LEU A 153 -0.29 -4.09 -11.67
CA LEU A 153 -0.54 -3.92 -13.10
C LEU A 153 0.74 -3.36 -13.76
N PRO A 154 1.61 -4.21 -14.33
CA PRO A 154 2.90 -3.76 -14.84
C PRO A 154 2.73 -2.87 -16.08
N TYR A 155 3.63 -1.91 -16.26
CA TYR A 155 3.69 -1.10 -17.47
C TYR A 155 5.13 -0.73 -17.83
N SER A 156 5.37 -0.39 -19.09
CA SER A 156 6.62 0.21 -19.56
C SER A 156 6.48 1.73 -19.73
N ALA A 157 7.48 2.47 -19.28
CA ALA A 157 7.49 3.92 -19.40
C ALA A 157 7.65 4.36 -20.86
N THR A 158 6.94 5.44 -21.24
CA THR A 158 7.18 6.15 -22.51
C THR A 158 7.89 7.49 -22.32
N GLN A 159 8.08 7.91 -21.06
CA GLN A 159 8.72 9.18 -20.69
C GLN A 159 10.04 8.96 -19.95
N GLY A 160 10.96 9.94 -20.04
CA GLY A 160 12.27 9.87 -19.41
C GLY A 160 12.27 9.94 -17.86
N GLN A 161 11.17 10.40 -17.24
CA GLN A 161 10.99 10.37 -15.78
C GLN A 161 9.67 9.68 -15.40
N PRO A 162 9.67 8.34 -15.32
CA PRO A 162 8.44 7.59 -15.08
C PRO A 162 7.87 7.75 -13.68
N LEU A 163 8.73 7.93 -12.68
CA LEU A 163 8.35 8.01 -11.26
C LEU A 163 9.00 9.21 -10.57
N ARG A 164 8.28 9.89 -9.68
CA ARG A 164 8.84 10.93 -8.81
C ARG A 164 8.88 10.45 -7.36
N HIS A 165 10.07 10.18 -6.83
CA HIS A 165 10.27 9.86 -5.41
C HIS A 165 11.69 10.19 -4.94
N GLU A 166 11.84 10.74 -3.74
CA GLU A 166 13.15 11.10 -3.14
C GLU A 166 14.14 9.93 -2.96
N LEU A 167 13.64 8.69 -2.86
CA LEU A 167 14.45 7.50 -2.69
C LEU A 167 14.77 6.80 -4.01
N LEU A 168 14.17 7.24 -5.12
CA LEU A 168 14.34 6.61 -6.42
C LEU A 168 15.82 6.58 -6.81
N ASP A 169 16.48 7.74 -6.83
CA ASP A 169 17.89 7.87 -7.19
C ASP A 169 18.84 7.26 -6.14
N LYS A 170 18.37 7.05 -4.90
CA LYS A 170 19.16 6.38 -3.85
C LYS A 170 19.14 4.87 -4.00
N PHE A 171 18.05 4.29 -4.47
CA PHE A 171 17.87 2.85 -4.54
C PHE A 171 18.05 2.26 -5.94
N LEU A 172 17.81 3.03 -7.00
CA LEU A 172 17.80 2.52 -8.36
C LEU A 172 18.72 3.34 -9.29
N ASP A 173 19.35 2.65 -10.23
CA ASP A 173 20.03 3.25 -11.38
C ASP A 173 19.17 3.08 -12.63
N TYR A 174 18.95 4.17 -13.35
CA TYR A 174 18.28 4.14 -14.64
C TYR A 174 19.25 3.70 -15.74
N ASN A 175 18.88 2.68 -16.50
CA ASN A 175 19.60 2.20 -17.67
C ASN A 175 18.58 1.87 -18.78
N PRO A 176 18.53 2.66 -19.87
CA PRO A 176 17.57 2.45 -20.96
C PRO A 176 17.79 1.15 -21.74
N ASP A 177 18.98 0.55 -21.66
CA ASP A 177 19.35 -0.67 -22.39
C ASP A 177 18.95 -1.95 -21.63
N LYS A 178 18.39 -1.80 -20.42
CA LYS A 178 17.88 -2.92 -19.59
C LYS A 178 16.37 -2.97 -19.58
N ASP A 179 15.85 -4.18 -19.35
CA ASP A 179 14.43 -4.42 -19.08
C ASP A 179 14.26 -5.24 -17.78
N PRO A 180 13.72 -4.67 -16.68
CA PRO A 180 13.28 -3.27 -16.54
C PRO A 180 14.42 -2.25 -16.65
N GLN A 181 14.06 -1.01 -16.99
CA GLN A 181 15.00 0.11 -17.18
C GLN A 181 15.65 0.61 -15.88
N PHE A 182 15.38 -0.03 -14.74
CA PHE A 182 15.97 0.31 -13.46
C PHE A 182 16.64 -0.92 -12.85
N SER A 183 17.84 -0.74 -12.31
CA SER A 183 18.56 -1.79 -11.57
C SER A 183 18.87 -1.35 -10.14
N ALA A 184 18.96 -2.32 -9.22
CA ALA A 184 19.27 -2.08 -7.82
C ALA A 184 20.65 -1.46 -7.62
N LYS A 185 20.74 -0.42 -6.79
CA LYS A 185 21.99 0.07 -6.19
C LYS A 185 22.38 -0.76 -4.97
N ASP A 186 23.65 -0.67 -4.58
CA ASP A 186 24.14 -1.27 -3.33
C ASP A 186 23.34 -0.79 -2.11
N THR A 187 22.91 0.48 -2.10
CA THR A 187 22.07 1.03 -1.03
C THR A 187 20.75 0.27 -0.90
N LEU A 188 20.13 -0.15 -2.02
CA LEU A 188 18.92 -0.96 -2.00
C LEU A 188 19.21 -2.39 -1.49
N LEU A 189 20.32 -2.99 -1.90
CA LEU A 189 20.71 -4.33 -1.45
C LEU A 189 20.98 -4.37 0.05
N ILE A 190 21.64 -3.34 0.59
CA ILE A 190 21.87 -3.17 2.03
C ILE A 190 20.53 -2.99 2.75
N TRP A 191 19.65 -2.14 2.21
CA TRP A 191 18.32 -1.93 2.76
C TRP A 191 17.50 -3.23 2.82
N GLN A 192 17.46 -3.98 1.71
CA GLN A 192 16.78 -5.26 1.61
C GLN A 192 17.30 -6.23 2.69
N LYS A 193 18.62 -6.40 2.82
CA LYS A 193 19.22 -7.28 3.84
C LYS A 193 18.82 -6.92 5.27
N ARG A 194 18.62 -5.63 5.57
CA ARG A 194 18.19 -5.16 6.90
C ARG A 194 16.69 -5.31 7.13
N ASN A 195 15.87 -5.13 6.10
CA ASN A 195 14.41 -5.15 6.19
C ASN A 195 13.82 -6.56 6.07
N HIS A 196 14.44 -7.44 5.29
CA HIS A 196 13.94 -8.78 4.97
C HIS A 196 13.60 -9.66 6.18
N PRO A 197 14.39 -9.69 7.28
CA PRO A 197 14.05 -10.51 8.45
C PRO A 197 12.71 -10.13 9.09
N TRP A 198 12.35 -8.84 9.10
CA TRP A 198 11.08 -8.39 9.69
C TRP A 198 9.88 -8.73 8.81
N LEU A 199 10.09 -8.78 7.49
CA LEU A 199 9.06 -9.18 6.52
C LEU A 199 8.71 -10.66 6.63
N GLN A 200 9.68 -11.52 6.98
CA GLN A 200 9.43 -12.94 7.21
C GLN A 200 8.53 -13.24 8.41
N LEU A 201 8.41 -12.28 9.35
CA LEU A 201 7.51 -12.39 10.49
C LEU A 201 6.08 -11.91 10.16
N SER A 202 5.88 -11.34 8.97
CA SER A 202 4.66 -10.64 8.59
C SER A 202 3.73 -11.57 7.82
N ASP A 203 3.05 -12.45 8.55
CA ASP A 203 1.99 -13.31 8.01
C ASP A 203 0.79 -12.47 7.55
N VAL A 204 0.13 -12.89 6.47
CA VAL A 204 -1.01 -12.16 5.89
C VAL A 204 -2.29 -12.91 6.21
N HIS A 205 -3.24 -12.24 6.83
CA HIS A 205 -4.54 -12.83 7.16
C HIS A 205 -5.63 -12.21 6.29
N THR A 206 -6.48 -13.05 5.71
CA THR A 206 -7.62 -12.59 4.93
C THR A 206 -8.90 -13.34 5.29
N GLU A 207 -9.99 -12.59 5.36
CA GLU A 207 -11.33 -13.09 5.65
C GLU A 207 -12.33 -12.26 4.83
N THR A 208 -13.45 -12.86 4.43
CA THR A 208 -14.51 -12.20 3.67
C THR A 208 -15.85 -12.53 4.30
N THR A 209 -16.52 -11.51 4.78
CA THR A 209 -17.82 -11.61 5.45
C THR A 209 -18.74 -10.58 4.83
N GLU A 210 -19.95 -10.99 4.43
CA GLU A 210 -20.96 -10.08 3.88
C GLU A 210 -20.39 -9.19 2.76
N ASP A 211 -19.73 -9.82 1.79
CA ASP A 211 -19.06 -9.17 0.65
C ASP A 211 -17.98 -8.13 1.00
N VAL A 212 -17.57 -8.03 2.27
CA VAL A 212 -16.42 -7.21 2.67
C VAL A 212 -15.22 -8.11 2.90
N ARG A 213 -14.19 -7.95 2.07
CA ARG A 213 -12.91 -8.62 2.27
C ARG A 213 -11.98 -7.75 3.12
N VAL A 214 -11.50 -8.33 4.21
CA VAL A 214 -10.49 -7.76 5.09
C VAL A 214 -9.17 -8.47 4.83
N THR A 215 -8.09 -7.70 4.66
CA THR A 215 -6.71 -8.23 4.65
C THR A 215 -5.89 -7.51 5.70
N ALA A 216 -5.29 -8.25 6.63
CA ALA A 216 -4.47 -7.73 7.71
C ALA A 216 -3.02 -8.24 7.58
N ILE A 217 -2.05 -7.34 7.73
CA ILE A 217 -0.62 -7.66 7.75
C ILE A 217 0.03 -6.99 8.96
N PRO A 218 0.53 -7.73 9.96
CA PRO A 218 1.27 -7.20 11.08
C PRO A 218 2.74 -7.01 10.72
N PHE A 219 3.33 -5.91 11.17
CA PHE A 219 4.75 -5.63 11.05
C PHE A 219 5.33 -5.40 12.44
N TYR A 220 6.27 -6.26 12.84
CA TYR A 220 6.97 -6.09 14.10
C TYR A 220 7.98 -4.95 13.96
N MET A 221 7.87 -3.96 14.85
CA MET A 221 8.70 -2.76 14.82
C MET A 221 9.87 -2.82 15.81
N GLY A 222 9.90 -3.86 16.65
CA GLY A 222 10.91 -4.05 17.70
C GLY A 222 10.34 -3.87 19.11
N CYS A 223 11.24 -3.99 20.08
CA CYS A 223 10.97 -3.78 21.50
C CYS A 223 11.98 -2.77 22.07
N ARG A 224 11.56 -1.98 23.06
CA ARG A 224 12.42 -0.97 23.70
C ARG A 224 13.09 -1.52 24.96
N ASP A 225 12.35 -2.32 25.71
CA ASP A 225 12.77 -3.11 26.86
C ASP A 225 12.25 -4.55 26.66
N SER A 226 12.52 -5.46 27.59
CA SER A 226 12.00 -6.83 27.52
C SER A 226 10.49 -6.94 27.77
N GLN A 227 9.76 -5.83 27.96
CA GLN A 227 8.36 -5.82 28.37
C GLN A 227 7.42 -5.18 27.32
N THR A 228 7.92 -4.27 26.48
CA THR A 228 7.10 -3.48 25.54
C THR A 228 7.48 -3.78 24.10
N HIS A 229 6.55 -4.40 23.37
CA HIS A 229 6.67 -4.77 21.97
C HIS A 229 5.80 -3.89 21.09
N TRP A 230 6.36 -3.40 19.98
CA TRP A 230 5.66 -2.51 19.06
C TRP A 230 5.32 -3.23 17.76
N TRP A 231 4.07 -3.10 17.35
CA TRP A 231 3.54 -3.67 16.11
C TRP A 231 2.77 -2.61 15.35
N ARG A 232 2.78 -2.73 14.04
CA ARG A 232 1.97 -1.91 13.15
C ARG A 232 1.21 -2.80 12.20
N TYR A 233 -0.07 -2.49 12.00
CA TYR A 233 -0.95 -3.30 11.16
C TYR A 233 -1.31 -2.52 9.89
N ARG A 234 -1.19 -3.18 8.75
CA ARG A 234 -1.85 -2.75 7.51
C ARG A 234 -3.17 -3.48 7.40
N ILE A 235 -4.28 -2.75 7.38
CA ILE A 235 -5.61 -3.31 7.16
C ILE A 235 -6.16 -2.75 5.86
N CYS A 236 -6.48 -3.63 4.92
CA CYS A 236 -7.14 -3.30 3.66
C CYS A 236 -8.59 -3.80 3.73
N LEU A 237 -9.52 -2.90 3.41
CA LEU A 237 -10.95 -3.19 3.33
C LEU A 237 -11.38 -3.06 1.87
N GLU A 238 -11.90 -4.15 1.31
CA GLU A 238 -12.40 -4.20 -0.06
C GLU A 238 -13.90 -4.53 -0.02
N ASN A 239 -14.73 -3.64 -0.56
CA ASN A 239 -16.14 -3.96 -0.81
C ASN A 239 -16.23 -4.74 -2.13
N LEU A 240 -16.74 -5.97 -2.05
CA LEU A 240 -16.97 -6.88 -3.18
C LEU A 240 -18.44 -6.90 -3.61
N GLY A 241 -19.33 -6.22 -2.88
CA GLY A 241 -20.73 -6.06 -3.23
C GLY A 241 -20.92 -5.07 -4.38
N GLU A 242 -22.05 -5.20 -5.09
CA GLU A 242 -22.47 -4.32 -6.19
C GLU A 242 -23.16 -3.03 -5.72
#